data_AF-A0A950XY93-F1
#
_entry.id   AF-A0A950XY93-F1
#
_cell.length_a   1.000
_cell.length_b   1.000
_cell.length_c   1.000
_cell.angle_alpha   90.00
_cell.angle_beta   90.00
_cell.angle_gamma   90.00
#
_symmetry.space_group_name_H-M   'P 1'
#
loop_
_entity.id
_entity.type
_entity.pdbx_description
1 polymer ?
#
loop_
_entity_poly.entity_id
_entity_poly.type
_entity_poly.pdbx_seq_one_letter_code
_entity_poly.pdbx_strand_id
1 'polypeptide(L)'
;MRIKHRLGKNSIKLYDKAYTQVGAVLRPEVTLNAPQQFRVFRHKAGEPEDVPIQWRPLRAGIADLHRCAEVSQKALDRYCTALAQVDDTTTLRELTQSIEKPVRWNGRPVRAFRRTRHLSAAYGSGRMKSSQRAMKPESSNTPRYARY
;
A
#
# COMPACT_ATOMS: atom_id res chain seq x y z
N MET A 1 -6.85 4.94 12.73
CA MET A 1 -6.15 3.68 12.39
C MET A 1 -4.96 3.98 11.49
N ARG A 2 -3.79 3.42 11.80
CA ARG A 2 -2.58 3.57 10.96
C ARG A 2 -2.02 2.20 10.61
N ILE A 3 -1.78 1.97 9.32
CA ILE A 3 -1.12 0.76 8.80
C ILE A 3 0.22 1.17 8.21
N LYS A 4 1.27 0.38 8.46
CA LYS A 4 2.58 0.57 7.83
C LYS A 4 3.10 -0.75 7.31
N HIS A 5 3.31 -0.83 6.00
CA HIS A 5 4.02 -1.93 5.36
C HIS A 5 5.44 -1.49 5.03
N ARG A 6 6.42 -2.36 5.28
CA ARG A 6 7.84 -2.10 5.02
C ARG A 6 8.36 -3.15 4.05
N LEU A 7 9.18 -2.69 3.11
CA LEU A 7 10.03 -3.53 2.27
C LEU A 7 11.46 -3.01 2.41
N GLY A 8 12.28 -3.70 3.21
CA GLY A 8 13.59 -3.22 3.60
C GLY A 8 13.50 -1.84 4.28
N LYS A 9 14.21 -0.85 3.72
CA LYS A 9 14.22 0.54 4.22
C LYS A 9 13.07 1.39 3.66
N ASN A 10 12.37 0.92 2.62
CA ASN A 10 11.24 1.61 2.01
C ASN A 10 9.94 1.24 2.73
N SER A 11 8.95 2.12 2.72
CA SER A 11 7.67 1.83 3.37
C SER A 11 6.49 2.53 2.71
N ILE A 12 5.33 1.88 2.77
CA ILE A 12 4.03 2.48 2.47
C ILE A 12 3.26 2.60 3.79
N LYS A 13 2.65 3.75 4.03
CA LYS A 13 1.87 4.08 5.23
C LYS A 13 0.48 4.49 4.81
N LEU A 14 -0.53 3.94 5.47
CA LEU A 14 -1.91 4.36 5.31
C LEU A 14 -2.40 4.95 6.61
N TYR A 15 -3.04 6.10 6.50
CA TYR A 15 -3.69 6.79 7.60
C TYR A 15 -5.17 6.90 7.30
N ASP A 16 -6.02 6.63 8.28
CA ASP A 16 -7.39 7.09 8.21
C ASP A 16 -7.44 8.61 8.30
N LYS A 17 -8.33 9.21 7.52
CA LYS A 17 -8.52 10.66 7.51
C LYS A 17 -9.93 11.08 7.80
N ALA A 18 -10.90 10.41 7.21
CA ALA A 18 -12.30 10.69 7.43
C ALA A 18 -13.12 9.41 7.26
N TYR A 19 -14.34 9.44 7.79
CA TYR A 19 -15.34 8.42 7.55
C TYR A 19 -16.54 9.08 6.87
N THR A 20 -17.01 8.48 5.80
CA THR A 20 -18.21 8.89 5.08
C THR A 20 -19.26 7.80 5.21
N GLN A 21 -20.50 8.09 4.82
CA GLN A 21 -21.58 7.10 4.82
C GLN A 21 -21.29 5.89 3.91
N VAL A 22 -20.41 6.05 2.92
CA VAL A 22 -20.05 5.00 1.96
C VAL A 22 -18.72 4.31 2.28
N GLY A 23 -17.91 4.83 3.20
CA GLY A 23 -16.63 4.21 3.56
C GLY A 23 -15.62 5.14 4.22
N ALA A 24 -14.48 4.56 4.60
CA ALA A 24 -13.35 5.30 5.17
C ALA A 24 -12.49 5.93 4.07
N VAL A 25 -12.11 7.19 4.25
CA VAL A 25 -11.14 7.90 3.42
C VAL A 25 -9.75 7.62 3.98
N LEU A 26 -8.94 6.92 3.19
CA LEU A 26 -7.56 6.58 3.52
C LEU A 26 -6.60 7.49 2.74
N ARG A 27 -5.57 8.00 3.42
CA ARG A 27 -4.45 8.67 2.77
C ARG A 27 -3.24 7.73 2.72
N PRO A 28 -2.89 7.22 1.53
CA PRO A 28 -1.71 6.40 1.38
C PRO A 28 -0.49 7.31 1.09
N GLU A 29 0.64 6.98 1.70
CA GLU A 29 1.91 7.68 1.58
C GLU A 29 3.05 6.68 1.38
N VAL A 30 3.99 6.99 0.50
CA VAL A 30 5.18 6.17 0.29
C VAL A 30 6.43 6.92 0.76
N THR A 31 7.39 6.16 1.30
CA THR A 31 8.69 6.69 1.74
C THR A 31 9.78 5.82 1.12
N LEU A 32 10.62 6.44 0.29
CA LEU A 32 11.77 5.81 -0.37
C LEU A 32 13.08 6.19 0.36
N ASN A 33 13.49 5.41 1.37
CA ASN A 33 14.77 5.65 2.07
C ASN A 33 15.96 4.93 1.41
N ALA A 34 15.70 3.96 0.54
CA ALA A 34 16.73 3.27 -0.23
C ALA A 34 16.35 3.29 -1.72
N PRO A 35 16.42 4.46 -2.38
CA PRO A 35 16.11 4.57 -3.80
C PRO A 35 17.03 3.70 -4.67
N GLN A 36 18.26 3.41 -4.22
CA GLN A 36 19.24 2.61 -4.95
C GLN A 36 18.77 1.16 -5.23
N GLN A 37 17.70 0.70 -4.56
CA GLN A 37 17.05 -0.58 -4.88
C GLN A 37 16.32 -0.57 -6.22
N PHE A 38 16.01 0.63 -6.75
CA PHE A 38 15.43 0.83 -8.06
C PHE A 38 16.53 1.18 -9.07
N ARG A 39 16.35 0.76 -10.31
CA ARG A 39 17.25 1.10 -11.43
C ARG A 39 16.56 2.04 -12.40
N VAL A 40 17.34 2.97 -12.95
CA VAL A 40 16.94 3.92 -13.98
C VAL A 40 17.91 3.79 -15.15
N PHE A 41 17.37 3.86 -16.37
CA PHE A 41 18.15 3.80 -17.59
C PHE A 41 18.66 5.20 -17.95
N ARG A 42 19.97 5.42 -17.88
CA ARG A 42 20.59 6.75 -18.08
C ARG A 42 22.11 6.70 -18.31
N HIS A 43 22.67 7.82 -18.77
CA HIS A 43 24.11 8.08 -18.76
C HIS A 43 24.63 8.36 -17.33
N LYS A 44 25.94 8.21 -17.13
CA LYS A 44 26.61 8.81 -15.97
C LYS A 44 26.66 10.32 -16.16
N ALA A 45 26.71 11.07 -15.06
CA ALA A 45 26.90 12.52 -15.17
C ALA A 45 28.28 12.81 -15.78
N GLY A 46 28.31 13.63 -16.83
CA GLY A 46 29.55 13.98 -17.54
C GLY A 46 30.06 12.93 -18.53
N GLU A 47 29.30 11.86 -18.81
CA GLU A 47 29.61 10.98 -19.95
C GLU A 47 29.21 11.65 -21.26
N PRO A 48 30.03 11.55 -22.31
CA PRO A 48 29.67 11.93 -23.68
C PRO A 48 28.39 11.22 -24.17
N GLU A 49 27.62 11.87 -25.04
CA GLU A 49 26.33 11.34 -25.54
C GLU A 49 26.50 10.08 -26.42
N ASP A 50 27.68 9.87 -27.01
CA ASP A 50 28.03 8.69 -27.79
C ASP A 50 28.22 7.43 -26.93
N VAL A 51 28.37 7.58 -25.61
CA VAL A 51 28.43 6.44 -24.69
C VAL A 51 27.04 5.87 -24.47
N PRO A 52 26.80 4.55 -24.63
CA PRO A 52 25.48 3.98 -24.46
C PRO A 52 24.93 4.15 -23.03
N ILE A 53 23.64 4.47 -22.94
CA ILE A 53 22.87 4.48 -21.68
C ILE A 53 22.87 3.10 -21.01
N GLN A 54 22.95 3.09 -19.67
CA GLN A 54 23.02 1.87 -18.89
C GLN A 54 22.01 1.88 -17.75
N TRP A 55 21.66 0.68 -17.26
CA TRP A 55 20.86 0.53 -16.05
C TRP A 55 21.70 0.85 -14.81
N ARG A 56 21.43 2.00 -14.20
CA ARG A 56 22.16 2.48 -13.02
C ARG A 56 21.21 2.60 -11.83
N PRO A 57 21.70 2.46 -10.59
CA PRO A 57 20.89 2.72 -9.41
C PRO A 57 20.32 4.14 -9.41
N LEU A 58 19.08 4.28 -8.93
CA LEU A 58 18.42 5.56 -8.71
C LEU A 58 19.15 6.31 -7.58
N ARG A 59 19.53 7.58 -7.82
CA ARG A 59 20.21 8.40 -6.80
C ARG A 59 19.21 8.94 -5.79
N ALA A 60 19.65 9.08 -4.55
CA ALA A 60 19.00 9.92 -3.55
C ALA A 60 19.43 11.37 -3.79
N GLY A 61 18.74 12.10 -4.67
CA GLY A 61 19.09 13.49 -4.96
C GLY A 61 18.16 14.15 -5.97
N ILE A 62 18.36 15.46 -6.16
CA ILE A 62 17.50 16.30 -7.01
C ILE A 62 17.54 15.84 -8.48
N ALA A 63 18.71 15.39 -8.96
CA ALA A 63 18.89 14.94 -10.35
C ALA A 63 17.93 13.82 -10.78
N ASP A 64 17.53 12.95 -9.85
CA ASP A 64 16.60 11.85 -10.12
C ASP A 64 15.25 12.05 -9.39
N LEU A 65 14.92 13.27 -8.95
CA LEU A 65 13.70 13.53 -8.18
C LEU A 65 12.43 13.14 -8.95
N HIS A 66 12.39 13.46 -10.24
CA HIS A 66 11.29 13.06 -11.12
C HIS A 66 11.11 11.53 -11.16
N ARG A 67 12.22 10.79 -11.27
CA ARG A 67 12.19 9.32 -11.26
C ARG A 67 11.76 8.76 -9.90
N CYS A 68 12.18 9.38 -8.81
CA CYS A 68 11.68 9.04 -7.47
C CYS A 68 10.17 9.25 -7.35
N ALA A 69 9.63 10.34 -7.91
CA ALA A 69 8.20 10.61 -7.93
C ALA A 69 7.43 9.56 -8.76
N GLU A 70 7.92 9.22 -9.96
CA GLU A 70 7.33 8.18 -10.81
C GLU A 70 7.28 6.80 -10.11
N VAL A 71 8.41 6.39 -9.50
CA VAL A 71 8.48 5.12 -8.76
C VAL A 71 7.52 5.12 -7.57
N SER A 72 7.45 6.24 -6.86
CA SER A 72 6.56 6.44 -5.72
C SER A 72 5.09 6.32 -6.13
N GLN A 73 4.70 7.00 -7.21
CA GLN A 73 3.34 6.95 -7.76
C GLN A 73 2.98 5.53 -8.18
N LYS A 74 3.83 4.86 -8.98
CA LYS A 74 3.59 3.47 -9.41
C LYS A 74 3.52 2.47 -8.25
N ALA A 75 4.28 2.70 -7.17
CA ALA A 75 4.19 1.86 -5.97
C ALA A 75 2.85 2.09 -5.26
N LEU A 76 2.41 3.34 -5.17
CA LEU A 76 1.14 3.72 -4.57
C LEU A 76 -0.05 3.16 -5.36
N ASP A 77 -0.03 3.32 -6.68
CA ASP A 77 -1.10 2.87 -7.57
C ASP A 77 -1.29 1.36 -7.45
N ARG A 78 -0.21 0.57 -7.59
CA ARG A 78 -0.26 -0.88 -7.42
C ARG A 78 -0.79 -1.30 -6.06
N TYR A 79 -0.39 -0.59 -5.02
CA TYR A 79 -0.85 -0.86 -3.66
C TYR A 79 -2.34 -0.55 -3.49
N CYS A 80 -2.81 0.59 -4.02
CA CYS A 80 -4.22 0.97 -4.00
C CYS A 80 -5.09 0.06 -4.86
N THR A 81 -4.60 -0.36 -6.03
CA THR A 81 -5.27 -1.36 -6.88
C THR A 81 -5.41 -2.68 -6.15
N ALA A 82 -4.34 -3.17 -5.50
CA ALA A 82 -4.40 -4.39 -4.72
C ALA A 82 -5.41 -4.26 -3.56
N LEU A 83 -5.43 -3.12 -2.86
CA LEU A 83 -6.43 -2.86 -1.82
C LEU A 83 -7.87 -2.83 -2.36
N ALA A 84 -8.08 -2.25 -3.54
CA ALA A 84 -9.39 -2.19 -4.17
C ALA A 84 -9.89 -3.56 -4.65
N GLN A 85 -8.99 -4.50 -4.91
CA GLN A 85 -9.32 -5.88 -5.27
C GLN A 85 -9.75 -6.74 -4.07
N VAL A 86 -9.44 -6.32 -2.85
CA VAL A 86 -9.87 -7.03 -1.63
C VAL A 86 -11.36 -6.72 -1.40
N ASP A 87 -12.22 -7.55 -1.98
CA ASP A 87 -13.64 -7.60 -1.66
C ASP A 87 -13.85 -8.63 -0.54
N ASP A 88 -13.50 -8.25 0.69
CA ASP A 88 -13.72 -9.08 1.86
C ASP A 88 -14.75 -8.42 2.78
N THR A 89 -15.89 -9.09 2.90
CA THR A 89 -16.97 -8.67 3.82
C THR A 89 -16.74 -9.18 5.23
N THR A 90 -15.70 -10.00 5.44
CA THR A 90 -15.36 -10.57 6.73
C THR A 90 -14.98 -9.45 7.69
N THR A 91 -15.76 -9.35 8.75
CA THR A 91 -15.53 -8.36 9.78
C THR A 91 -14.27 -8.70 10.55
N LEU A 92 -13.59 -7.68 11.10
CA LEU A 92 -12.46 -7.90 12.00
C LEU A 92 -12.83 -8.85 13.15
N ARG A 93 -14.08 -8.83 13.63
CA ARG A 93 -14.55 -9.75 14.68
C ARG A 93 -14.48 -11.20 14.22
N GLU A 94 -14.98 -11.51 13.04
CA GLU A 94 -14.96 -12.87 12.49
C GLU A 94 -13.52 -13.37 12.32
N LEU A 95 -12.63 -12.52 11.81
CA LEU A 95 -11.21 -12.87 11.64
C LEU A 95 -10.49 -13.21 12.95
N THR A 96 -10.77 -12.49 14.04
CA THR A 96 -10.07 -12.72 15.32
C THR A 96 -10.83 -13.62 16.29
N GLN A 97 -12.01 -14.09 15.92
CA GLN A 97 -12.85 -14.88 16.82
C GLN A 97 -12.15 -16.15 17.32
N SER A 98 -11.25 -16.72 16.51
CA SER A 98 -10.46 -17.89 16.89
C SER A 98 -9.41 -17.58 17.96
N ILE A 99 -8.71 -16.44 17.85
CA ILE A 99 -7.64 -16.04 18.78
C ILE A 99 -8.15 -15.35 20.05
N GLU A 100 -9.40 -14.89 20.04
CA GLU A 100 -10.11 -14.32 21.19
C GLU A 100 -10.71 -15.39 22.11
N LYS A 101 -10.53 -16.68 21.80
CA LYS A 101 -10.92 -17.80 22.64
C LYS A 101 -9.73 -18.35 23.42
N PRO A 102 -9.90 -18.74 24.70
CA PRO A 102 -8.85 -19.42 25.44
C PRO A 102 -8.58 -20.82 24.84
N VAL A 103 -7.31 -21.22 24.78
CA VAL A 103 -6.87 -22.49 24.19
C VAL A 103 -6.01 -23.25 25.21
N ARG A 104 -6.06 -24.58 25.18
CA ARG A 104 -5.13 -25.43 25.96
C ARG A 104 -3.85 -25.64 25.17
N TRP A 105 -2.72 -25.25 25.74
CA TRP A 105 -1.38 -25.48 25.19
C TRP A 105 -0.57 -26.33 26.18
N ASN A 106 -0.07 -27.50 25.74
CA ASN A 106 0.67 -28.45 26.58
C ASN A 106 -0.03 -28.77 27.92
N GLY A 107 -1.36 -29.03 27.86
CA GLY A 107 -2.17 -29.34 29.04
C GLY A 107 -2.51 -28.14 29.95
N ARG A 108 -1.97 -26.94 29.67
CA ARG A 108 -2.23 -25.72 30.46
C ARG A 108 -3.16 -24.75 29.71
N PRO A 109 -4.13 -24.10 30.38
CA PRO A 109 -4.97 -23.09 29.75
C PRO A 109 -4.16 -21.81 29.49
N VAL A 110 -4.20 -21.31 28.25
CA VAL A 110 -3.61 -20.03 27.84
C VAL A 110 -4.73 -19.04 27.58
N ARG A 111 -4.55 -17.82 28.11
CA ARG A 111 -5.54 -16.74 28.00
C ARG A 111 -5.65 -16.27 26.55
N ALA A 112 -6.88 -16.00 26.13
CA ALA A 112 -7.18 -15.43 24.82
C ALA A 112 -6.49 -14.08 24.59
N PHE A 113 -6.25 -13.75 23.32
CA PHE A 113 -5.94 -12.39 22.93
C PHE A 113 -7.11 -11.47 23.32
N ARG A 114 -6.84 -10.45 24.13
CA ARG A 114 -7.88 -9.53 24.62
C ARG A 114 -7.82 -8.22 23.84
N ARG A 115 -8.81 -7.97 22.99
CA ARG A 115 -8.95 -6.65 22.34
C ARG A 115 -9.07 -5.55 23.37
N THR A 116 -8.37 -4.45 23.13
CA THR A 116 -8.56 -3.23 23.90
C THR A 116 -9.89 -2.57 23.56
N ARG A 117 -10.53 -1.96 24.57
CA ARG A 117 -11.94 -1.49 24.55
C ARG A 117 -12.29 -0.49 23.44
N HIS A 118 -11.30 0.24 22.90
CA HIS A 118 -11.47 1.20 21.79
C HIS A 118 -11.58 0.52 20.41
N LEU A 119 -11.04 -0.70 20.25
CA LEU A 119 -11.15 -1.45 18.99
C LEU A 119 -12.50 -2.16 18.84
N SER A 120 -13.20 -2.45 19.94
CA SER A 120 -14.53 -3.08 19.87
C SER A 120 -15.63 -2.11 19.45
N ALA A 121 -15.51 -0.82 19.78
CA ALA A 121 -16.51 0.20 19.49
C ALA A 121 -16.41 0.74 18.06
N ALA A 122 -15.20 0.88 17.50
CA ALA A 122 -14.99 1.47 16.18
C ALA A 122 -15.27 0.51 15.00
N TYR A 123 -15.20 -0.81 15.24
CA TYR A 123 -15.31 -1.83 14.18
C TYR A 123 -16.34 -2.93 14.49
N GLY A 124 -17.09 -2.79 15.58
CA GLY A 124 -18.09 -3.76 16.00
C GLY A 124 -19.47 -3.47 15.43
N SER A 125 -19.71 -3.88 14.17
CA SER A 125 -21.02 -4.11 13.50
C SER A 125 -21.11 -3.54 12.07
N GLY A 126 -20.17 -2.68 11.66
CA GLY A 126 -20.20 -2.09 10.32
C GLY A 126 -19.82 -3.10 9.24
N ARG A 127 -20.81 -3.60 8.50
CA ARG A 127 -20.61 -4.32 7.24
C ARG A 127 -19.88 -3.37 6.29
N MET A 128 -18.66 -3.70 5.91
CA MET A 128 -17.92 -2.97 4.89
C MET A 128 -18.58 -3.31 3.55
N LYS A 129 -19.59 -2.53 3.15
CA LYS A 129 -20.26 -2.74 1.86
C LYS A 129 -19.29 -2.28 0.77
N SER A 130 -18.82 -3.21 -0.05
CA SER A 130 -18.17 -2.90 -1.31
C SER A 130 -19.19 -2.17 -2.19
N SER A 131 -19.02 -0.86 -2.33
CA SER A 131 -19.81 -0.07 -3.28
C SER A 131 -19.28 -0.36 -4.68
N GLN A 132 -19.71 -1.46 -5.28
CA GLN A 132 -19.63 -1.62 -6.73
C GLN A 132 -20.54 -0.57 -7.37
N ARG A 133 -19.95 0.49 -7.89
CA ARG A 133 -20.55 1.22 -9.01
C ARG A 133 -19.51 1.29 -10.11
N ALA A 134 -19.71 0.45 -11.12
CA ALA A 134 -18.96 0.46 -12.36
C ALA A 134 -19.01 1.88 -12.95
N MET A 135 -17.89 2.60 -12.84
CA MET A 135 -17.66 3.82 -13.58
C MET A 135 -17.27 3.37 -14.99
N LYS A 136 -18.20 3.52 -15.95
CA LYS A 136 -17.92 3.25 -17.36
C LYS A 136 -16.72 4.11 -17.79
N PRO A 137 -15.70 3.56 -18.46
CA PRO A 137 -14.60 4.37 -18.95
C PRO A 137 -15.10 5.29 -20.06
N GLU A 138 -15.06 6.60 -19.83
CA GLU A 138 -15.14 7.59 -20.91
C GLU A 138 -13.95 7.40 -21.84
N SER A 139 -14.25 7.28 -23.12
CA SER A 139 -13.30 7.14 -24.21
C SER A 139 -12.38 8.36 -24.27
N SER A 140 -11.09 8.18 -23.91
CA SER A 140 -10.05 9.14 -24.23
C SER A 140 -8.75 8.44 -24.67
N ASN A 141 -8.52 8.57 -25.97
CA ASN A 141 -7.27 8.53 -26.73
C ASN A 141 -5.99 8.02 -26.03
N THR A 142 -5.53 6.84 -26.43
CA THR A 142 -4.29 6.19 -25.97
C THR A 142 -3.05 6.73 -26.69
N PRO A 143 -2.02 7.28 -26.01
CA PRO A 143 -0.66 7.21 -26.52
C PRO A 143 -0.02 5.91 -26.01
N ARG A 144 0.45 5.09 -26.97
CA ARG A 144 1.21 3.87 -26.71
C ARG A 144 2.51 4.20 -25.99
N TYR A 145 2.70 3.72 -24.76
CA TYR A 145 4.04 3.54 -24.17
C TYR A 145 4.16 2.24 -23.40
N ALA A 146 5.38 1.71 -23.44
CA ALA A 146 5.76 0.31 -23.31
C ALA A 146 5.50 -0.35 -21.94
N ARG A 147 5.33 -1.67 -22.01
CA ARG A 147 5.18 -2.64 -20.92
C ARG A 147 6.36 -2.60 -19.94
N TYR A 148 6.06 -2.73 -18.64
CA TYR A 148 6.89 -3.35 -17.61
C TYR A 148 5.98 -4.06 -16.61
#